data_AF-A0A2V7CUU7-F1
#
_entry.id   AF-A0A2V7CUU7-F1
#
_cell.length_a   1.000
_cell.length_b   1.000
_cell.length_c   1.000
_cell.angle_alpha   90.00
_cell.angle_beta   90.00
_cell.angle_gamma   90.00
#
_symmetry.space_group_name_H-M   'P 1'
#
loop_
_entity.id
_entity.type
_entity.pdbx_description
1 polymer ?
#
loop_
_entity_poly.entity_id
_entity_poly.type
_entity_poly.pdbx_seq_one_letter_code
_entity_poly.pdbx_strand_id
1 'polypeptide(L)'
;MSRAVDSPRVVNIADLRLLAERRLPRAVFDYIDGGADAELTMRENSRVFDDVTLRPRNAVAIPQCDLCVTVLGTRLDLPFLLAPVGSSRMFYPRGEEAAARAAGSAGTAYILSTLSGCRLEDVKTASSGPVWYQLYLVGGRDVASAAIARARAAGCSALVVTIDTAVSGLRERDARNGTKELLGSSFASKLPFLSQFLARPSWLSGFLRDGGLMSFPNVVLPGQGAMPYADVAAALEQSTVAWADLSWIREVWKGPIVIKGVLTGDDARRAVDEGAEAIVVSNHGGRQLDGVSATLRALPEVVSAASDRTEVLLDGGIRRGSDIVKALCLGARAVLCGRAYAYGLGAGGEAGVTRAIQILRADLVRALKLLGCASVGKLDRSFVEAPTAWLGGTSPRGPAGEK
;
A
#
# COMPACT_ATOMS: atom_id res chain seq x y z
N MET A 1 -5.84 8.64 -23.94
CA MET A 1 -5.47 7.56 -23.01
C MET A 1 -6.63 7.13 -22.10
N SER A 2 -7.47 8.04 -21.56
CA SER A 2 -8.63 7.61 -20.73
C SER A 2 -9.54 6.59 -21.44
N ARG A 3 -9.83 6.78 -22.74
CA ARG A 3 -10.65 5.87 -23.55
C ARG A 3 -10.25 4.38 -23.46
N ALA A 4 -8.97 4.06 -23.23
CA ALA A 4 -8.52 2.68 -23.13
C ALA A 4 -8.85 2.06 -21.76
N VAL A 5 -8.71 2.82 -20.67
CA VAL A 5 -9.06 2.38 -19.31
C VAL A 5 -10.57 2.40 -19.05
N ASP A 6 -11.31 3.27 -19.75
CA ASP A 6 -12.77 3.36 -19.73
C ASP A 6 -13.46 2.28 -20.62
N SER A 7 -12.67 1.43 -21.28
CA SER A 7 -13.20 0.37 -22.15
C SER A 7 -14.04 -0.63 -21.36
N PRO A 8 -15.18 -1.12 -21.91
CA PRO A 8 -15.96 -2.19 -21.29
C PRO A 8 -15.18 -3.51 -21.14
N ARG A 9 -14.03 -3.64 -21.81
CA ARG A 9 -13.12 -4.80 -21.70
C ARG A 9 -12.21 -4.74 -20.47
N VAL A 10 -12.09 -3.59 -19.81
CA VAL A 10 -11.32 -3.45 -18.57
C VAL A 10 -12.26 -3.72 -17.41
N VAL A 11 -12.39 -4.99 -17.02
CA VAL A 11 -13.40 -5.45 -16.05
C VAL A 11 -12.81 -5.74 -14.68
N ASN A 12 -11.49 -5.89 -14.58
CA ASN A 12 -10.78 -6.19 -13.35
C ASN A 12 -9.38 -5.55 -13.27
N ILE A 13 -8.71 -5.69 -12.11
CA ILE A 13 -7.38 -5.13 -11.87
C ILE A 13 -6.28 -5.77 -12.74
N ALA A 14 -6.41 -7.05 -13.12
CA ALA A 14 -5.44 -7.70 -14.01
C ALA A 14 -5.48 -7.10 -15.43
N ASP A 15 -6.64 -6.63 -15.89
CA ASP A 15 -6.74 -5.91 -17.17
C ASP A 15 -5.95 -4.58 -17.12
N LEU A 16 -6.03 -3.85 -16.01
CA LEU A 16 -5.23 -2.65 -15.78
C LEU A 16 -3.73 -2.97 -15.71
N ARG A 17 -3.35 -4.10 -15.10
CA ARG A 17 -1.95 -4.58 -15.09
C ARG A 17 -1.42 -4.78 -16.51
N LEU A 18 -2.19 -5.44 -17.38
CA LEU A 18 -1.81 -5.65 -18.78
C LEU A 18 -1.70 -4.33 -19.56
N LEU A 19 -2.60 -3.37 -19.30
CA LEU A 19 -2.50 -2.04 -19.91
C LEU A 19 -1.27 -1.26 -19.42
N ALA A 20 -0.92 -1.38 -18.13
CA ALA A 20 0.29 -0.79 -17.59
C ALA A 20 1.54 -1.39 -18.24
N GLU A 21 1.61 -2.72 -18.39
CA GLU A 21 2.73 -3.42 -19.04
C GLU A 21 2.93 -2.96 -20.50
N ARG A 22 1.83 -2.72 -21.21
CA ARG A 22 1.86 -2.22 -22.59
C ARG A 22 2.32 -0.76 -22.68
N ARG A 23 2.01 0.07 -21.69
CA ARG A 23 2.34 1.51 -21.70
C ARG A 23 3.74 1.80 -21.17
N LEU A 24 4.19 1.09 -20.14
CA LEU A 24 5.40 1.39 -19.40
C LEU A 24 6.64 0.73 -20.03
N PRO A 25 7.84 1.34 -19.89
CA PRO A 25 9.11 0.64 -20.10
C PRO A 25 9.21 -0.56 -19.16
N ARG A 26 9.96 -1.60 -19.56
CA ARG A 26 10.04 -2.84 -18.78
C ARG A 26 10.59 -2.60 -17.37
N ALA A 27 11.66 -1.82 -17.22
CA ALA A 27 12.21 -1.42 -15.93
C ALA A 27 11.18 -0.73 -15.01
N VAL A 28 10.29 0.10 -15.56
CA VAL A 28 9.27 0.81 -14.78
C VAL A 28 8.11 -0.12 -14.42
N PHE A 29 7.67 -0.98 -15.34
CA PHE A 29 6.63 -1.96 -15.06
C PHE A 29 7.07 -2.98 -14.02
N ASP A 30 8.28 -3.53 -14.16
CA ASP A 30 8.82 -4.52 -13.21
C ASP A 30 9.11 -3.90 -11.83
N TYR A 31 9.40 -2.60 -11.75
CA TYR A 31 9.45 -1.92 -10.44
C TYR A 31 8.10 -1.97 -9.71
N ILE A 32 6.97 -1.86 -10.42
CA ILE A 32 5.62 -2.02 -9.85
C ILE A 32 5.33 -3.49 -9.59
N ASP A 33 5.54 -4.34 -10.59
CA ASP A 33 5.05 -5.72 -10.62
C ASP A 33 5.90 -6.68 -9.79
N GLY A 34 7.21 -6.44 -9.69
CA GLY A 34 8.18 -7.35 -9.10
C GLY A 34 8.16 -7.41 -7.57
N GLY A 35 8.68 -8.52 -7.06
CA GLY A 35 8.88 -8.82 -5.64
C GLY A 35 10.35 -9.03 -5.29
N ALA A 36 10.62 -9.42 -4.05
CA ALA A 36 11.95 -9.83 -3.60
C ALA A 36 12.26 -11.27 -4.04
N ASP A 37 13.53 -11.52 -4.35
CA ASP A 37 14.12 -12.83 -4.62
C ASP A 37 13.30 -13.67 -5.62
N ALA A 38 12.79 -14.82 -5.20
CA ALA A 38 12.00 -15.74 -6.02
C ALA A 38 10.52 -15.33 -6.14
N GLU A 39 10.13 -14.22 -5.51
CA GLU A 39 8.79 -13.63 -5.44
C GLU A 39 7.73 -14.59 -4.86
N LEU A 40 8.13 -15.48 -3.93
CA LEU A 40 7.25 -16.45 -3.28
C LEU A 40 6.16 -15.75 -2.48
N THR A 41 6.54 -14.87 -1.55
CA THR A 41 5.61 -14.09 -0.71
C THR A 41 4.72 -13.19 -1.56
N MET A 42 5.24 -12.62 -2.66
CA MET A 42 4.44 -11.79 -3.56
C MET A 42 3.30 -12.58 -4.21
N ARG A 43 3.58 -13.79 -4.72
CA ARG A 43 2.56 -14.68 -5.30
C ARG A 43 1.61 -15.20 -4.22
N GLU A 44 2.17 -15.59 -3.08
CA GLU A 44 1.42 -16.12 -1.95
C GLU A 44 0.42 -15.10 -1.38
N ASN A 45 0.77 -13.81 -1.35
CA ASN A 45 -0.15 -12.74 -0.95
C ASN A 45 -1.45 -12.72 -1.76
N SER A 46 -1.44 -13.12 -3.03
CA SER A 46 -2.67 -13.24 -3.82
C SER A 46 -3.30 -14.62 -3.67
N ARG A 47 -2.50 -15.70 -3.67
CA ARG A 47 -2.99 -17.09 -3.55
C ARG A 47 -3.69 -17.36 -2.23
N VAL A 48 -3.22 -16.79 -1.11
CA VAL A 48 -3.74 -17.06 0.23
C VAL A 48 -5.23 -16.73 0.38
N PHE A 49 -5.76 -15.82 -0.45
CA PHE A 49 -7.19 -15.52 -0.45
C PHE A 49 -8.04 -16.72 -0.91
N ASP A 50 -7.49 -17.64 -1.70
CA ASP A 50 -8.19 -18.85 -2.15
C ASP A 50 -8.40 -19.87 -1.03
N ASP A 51 -7.63 -19.78 0.07
CA ASP A 51 -7.77 -20.63 1.25
C ASP A 51 -8.99 -20.27 2.10
N VAL A 52 -9.56 -19.08 1.88
CA VAL A 52 -10.72 -18.58 2.62
C VAL A 52 -11.94 -18.60 1.73
N THR A 53 -12.97 -19.34 2.11
CA THR A 53 -14.24 -19.41 1.37
C THR A 53 -15.28 -18.48 2.00
N LEU A 54 -16.25 -18.03 1.19
CA LEU A 54 -17.33 -17.16 1.62
C LEU A 54 -18.57 -18.00 1.96
N ARG A 55 -19.31 -17.63 3.00
CA ARG A 55 -20.51 -18.31 3.50
C ARG A 55 -21.74 -17.42 3.28
N PRO A 56 -22.39 -17.49 2.11
CA PRO A 56 -23.51 -16.61 1.76
C PRO A 56 -24.77 -16.91 2.57
N ARG A 57 -25.52 -15.86 2.88
CA ARG A 57 -26.89 -15.93 3.41
C ARG A 57 -27.87 -15.69 2.26
N ASN A 58 -28.50 -16.77 1.79
CA ASN A 58 -29.34 -16.75 0.60
C ASN A 58 -30.75 -16.19 0.87
N ALA A 59 -31.46 -15.84 -0.21
CA ALA A 59 -32.83 -15.33 -0.19
C ALA A 59 -33.03 -14.03 0.65
N VAL A 60 -31.99 -13.17 0.70
CA VAL A 60 -32.03 -11.86 1.36
C VAL A 60 -32.00 -10.74 0.32
N ALA A 61 -32.97 -9.83 0.36
CA ALA A 61 -33.00 -8.68 -0.52
C ALA A 61 -32.06 -7.56 -0.03
N ILE A 62 -31.14 -7.12 -0.89
CA ILE A 62 -30.16 -6.05 -0.59
C ILE A 62 -30.20 -5.01 -1.72
N PRO A 63 -31.14 -4.06 -1.68
CA PRO A 63 -31.25 -3.03 -2.72
C PRO A 63 -30.02 -2.11 -2.72
N GLN A 64 -29.52 -1.75 -1.53
CA GLN A 64 -28.39 -0.86 -1.32
C GLN A 64 -27.36 -1.49 -0.37
N CYS A 65 -26.08 -1.17 -0.58
CA CYS A 65 -24.99 -1.59 0.29
C CYS A 65 -24.34 -0.36 0.92
N ASP A 66 -24.12 -0.40 2.23
CA ASP A 66 -23.30 0.58 2.92
C ASP A 66 -21.84 0.11 2.97
N LEU A 67 -20.96 0.87 2.31
CA LEU A 67 -19.53 0.58 2.22
C LEU A 67 -18.70 1.41 3.22
N CYS A 68 -19.36 2.27 4.00
CA CYS A 68 -18.66 3.25 4.80
C CYS A 68 -17.97 2.59 5.99
N VAL A 69 -16.79 3.10 6.32
CA VAL A 69 -16.05 2.73 7.54
C VAL A 69 -15.53 4.01 8.19
N THR A 70 -15.24 3.93 9.48
CA THR A 70 -14.45 4.97 10.16
C THR A 70 -13.04 4.43 10.35
N VAL A 71 -11.99 5.15 10.01
CA VAL A 71 -10.60 4.74 10.28
C VAL A 71 -9.92 5.90 10.99
N LEU A 72 -9.34 5.66 12.16
CA LEU A 72 -8.72 6.70 13.00
C LEU A 72 -9.64 7.92 13.21
N GLY A 73 -10.91 7.67 13.52
CA GLY A 73 -11.93 8.70 13.70
C GLY A 73 -12.43 9.40 12.42
N THR A 74 -11.88 9.06 11.25
CA THR A 74 -12.27 9.66 9.96
C THR A 74 -13.21 8.73 9.20
N ARG A 75 -14.40 9.22 8.83
CA ARG A 75 -15.33 8.48 7.96
C ARG A 75 -14.77 8.43 6.53
N LEU A 76 -14.74 7.23 5.95
CA LEU A 76 -14.41 6.95 4.55
C LEU A 76 -15.62 6.27 3.89
N ASP A 77 -15.85 6.58 2.61
CA ASP A 77 -16.96 6.00 1.82
C ASP A 77 -16.65 4.58 1.33
N LEU A 78 -15.40 4.14 1.47
CA LEU A 78 -14.90 2.85 1.01
C LEU A 78 -14.03 2.22 2.12
N PRO A 79 -14.07 0.89 2.31
CA PRO A 79 -13.28 0.19 3.32
C PRO A 79 -11.85 -0.07 2.86
N PHE A 80 -11.34 0.76 1.94
CA PHE A 80 -9.98 0.65 1.46
C PHE A 80 -9.36 2.00 1.16
N LEU A 81 -8.07 2.14 1.44
CA LEU A 81 -7.25 3.31 1.18
C LEU A 81 -6.26 3.01 0.06
N LEU A 82 -5.69 4.05 -0.57
CA LEU A 82 -4.56 3.86 -1.48
C LEU A 82 -3.25 3.84 -0.68
N ALA A 83 -2.57 2.69 -0.73
CA ALA A 83 -1.33 2.42 0.00
C ALA A 83 -0.17 3.31 -0.49
N PRO A 84 0.86 3.56 0.35
CA PRO A 84 2.04 4.29 -0.10
C PRO A 84 2.80 3.49 -1.16
N VAL A 85 2.88 4.04 -2.37
CA VAL A 85 3.74 3.53 -3.44
C VAL A 85 4.72 4.62 -3.81
N GLY A 86 5.99 4.41 -3.45
CA GLY A 86 7.06 5.34 -3.78
C GLY A 86 7.30 5.41 -5.28
N SER A 87 7.77 6.57 -5.73
CA SER A 87 8.24 6.80 -7.10
C SER A 87 7.14 6.76 -8.17
N SER A 88 5.91 7.12 -7.82
CA SER A 88 4.74 7.01 -8.70
C SER A 88 4.82 7.97 -9.90
N ARG A 89 5.58 9.06 -9.80
CA ARG A 89 5.94 9.92 -10.93
C ARG A 89 6.61 9.18 -12.11
N MET A 90 7.31 8.07 -11.85
CA MET A 90 7.84 7.22 -12.93
C MET A 90 6.73 6.53 -13.72
N PHE A 91 5.56 6.30 -13.12
CA PHE A 91 4.47 5.58 -13.78
C PHE A 91 3.67 6.54 -14.64
N TYR A 92 3.42 7.74 -14.11
CA TYR A 92 2.68 8.80 -14.77
C TYR A 92 3.14 10.17 -14.25
N PRO A 93 3.23 11.21 -15.09
CA PRO A 93 3.56 12.58 -14.65
C PRO A 93 2.70 13.04 -13.48
N ARG A 94 3.33 13.59 -12.43
CA ARG A 94 2.67 13.97 -11.17
C ARG A 94 1.80 12.84 -10.57
N GLY A 95 2.29 11.62 -10.63
CA GLY A 95 1.52 10.40 -10.37
C GLY A 95 0.90 10.33 -8.97
N GLU A 96 1.62 10.81 -7.95
CA GLU A 96 1.12 10.87 -6.57
C GLU A 96 -0.06 11.84 -6.42
N GLU A 97 -0.04 12.98 -7.10
CA GLU A 97 -1.15 13.94 -7.08
C GLU A 97 -2.37 13.39 -7.83
N ALA A 98 -2.15 12.72 -8.97
CA ALA A 98 -3.21 12.06 -9.72
C ALA A 98 -3.89 10.97 -8.87
N ALA A 99 -3.10 10.16 -8.15
CA ALA A 99 -3.64 9.12 -7.27
C ALA A 99 -4.40 9.73 -6.07
N ALA A 100 -3.86 10.79 -5.46
CA ALA A 100 -4.49 11.47 -4.33
C ALA A 100 -5.81 12.15 -4.74
N ARG A 101 -5.87 12.80 -5.90
CA ARG A 101 -7.12 13.39 -6.44
C ARG A 101 -8.19 12.34 -6.67
N ALA A 102 -7.82 11.20 -7.26
CA ALA A 102 -8.75 10.10 -7.50
C ALA A 102 -9.26 9.48 -6.19
N ALA A 103 -8.40 9.30 -5.19
CA ALA A 103 -8.80 8.82 -3.87
C ALA A 103 -9.78 9.78 -3.19
N GLY A 104 -9.45 11.07 -3.14
CA GLY A 104 -10.31 12.09 -2.55
C GLY A 104 -11.66 12.22 -3.26
N SER A 105 -11.68 12.15 -4.59
CA SER A 105 -12.91 12.18 -5.39
C SER A 105 -13.79 10.95 -5.15
N ALA A 106 -13.20 9.82 -4.73
CA ALA A 106 -13.91 8.59 -4.40
C ALA A 106 -14.31 8.49 -2.92
N GLY A 107 -14.04 9.53 -2.11
CA GLY A 107 -14.37 9.53 -0.68
C GLY A 107 -13.47 8.63 0.17
N THR A 108 -12.24 8.34 -0.28
CA THR A 108 -11.26 7.58 0.51
C THR A 108 -9.94 8.33 0.68
N ALA A 109 -9.05 7.79 1.52
CA ALA A 109 -7.76 8.38 1.84
C ALA A 109 -6.63 7.87 0.94
N TYR A 110 -5.61 8.73 0.77
CA TYR A 110 -4.37 8.42 0.08
C TYR A 110 -3.19 8.50 1.06
N ILE A 111 -2.30 7.52 1.03
CA ILE A 111 -1.10 7.50 1.87
C ILE A 111 0.10 7.88 0.98
N LEU A 112 0.71 9.03 1.24
CA LEU A 112 1.86 9.53 0.49
C LEU A 112 3.16 8.88 1.00
N SER A 113 3.97 8.33 0.11
CA SER A 113 5.31 7.83 0.43
C SER A 113 6.30 8.97 0.73
N THR A 114 7.23 8.77 1.67
CA THR A 114 8.42 9.63 1.84
C THR A 114 9.18 9.77 0.52
N LEU A 115 9.33 8.65 -0.19
CA LEU A 115 10.00 8.55 -1.50
C LEU A 115 9.00 8.83 -2.63
N SER A 116 8.38 10.01 -2.61
CA SER A 116 7.46 10.51 -3.63
C SER A 116 8.15 11.48 -4.58
N GLY A 117 7.80 11.43 -5.86
CA GLY A 117 8.28 12.39 -6.87
C GLY A 117 7.59 13.75 -6.82
N CYS A 118 6.47 13.86 -6.11
CA CYS A 118 5.73 15.11 -5.85
C CYS A 118 5.96 15.61 -4.42
N ARG A 119 5.87 16.93 -4.22
CA ARG A 119 5.89 17.53 -2.89
C ARG A 119 4.64 17.15 -2.12
N LEU A 120 4.77 16.94 -0.81
CA LEU A 120 3.62 16.60 0.03
C LEU A 120 2.53 17.68 0.04
N GLU A 121 2.91 18.95 -0.09
CA GLU A 121 1.94 20.06 -0.11
C GLU A 121 1.08 20.03 -1.38
N ASP A 122 1.68 19.71 -2.53
CA ASP A 122 0.97 19.60 -3.81
C ASP A 122 0.01 18.41 -3.80
N VAL A 123 0.47 17.26 -3.27
CA VAL A 123 -0.37 16.06 -3.10
C VAL A 123 -1.55 16.35 -2.18
N LYS A 124 -1.32 17.03 -1.06
CA LYS A 124 -2.38 17.39 -0.13
C LYS A 124 -3.40 18.34 -0.75
N THR A 125 -2.94 19.30 -1.56
CA THR A 125 -3.78 20.25 -2.31
C THR A 125 -4.59 19.56 -3.39
N ALA A 126 -4.03 18.54 -4.04
CA ALA A 126 -4.72 17.79 -5.10
C ALA A 126 -5.88 16.93 -4.58
N SER A 127 -5.87 16.53 -3.31
CA SER A 127 -6.89 15.66 -2.71
C SER A 127 -7.96 16.42 -1.92
N SER A 128 -9.22 16.16 -2.24
CA SER A 128 -10.38 16.54 -1.42
C SER A 128 -10.59 15.64 -0.20
N GLY A 129 -9.93 14.48 -0.16
CA GLY A 129 -10.01 13.51 0.94
C GLY A 129 -8.83 13.59 1.91
N PRO A 130 -8.81 12.71 2.93
CA PRO A 130 -7.70 12.63 3.88
C PRO A 130 -6.42 12.20 3.16
N VAL A 131 -5.29 12.78 3.59
CA VAL A 131 -3.95 12.35 3.15
C VAL A 131 -3.15 11.99 4.39
N TRP A 132 -2.55 10.80 4.37
CA TRP A 132 -1.61 10.35 5.38
C TRP A 132 -0.19 10.44 4.83
N TYR A 133 0.80 10.56 5.71
CA TYR A 133 2.21 10.59 5.31
C TYR A 133 2.93 9.35 5.82
N GLN A 134 3.53 8.57 4.92
CA GLN A 134 4.36 7.44 5.28
C GLN A 134 5.80 7.91 5.48
N LEU A 135 6.43 7.48 6.58
CA LEU A 135 7.75 7.90 7.02
C LEU A 135 8.81 6.81 6.85
N TYR A 136 9.91 7.20 6.23
CA TYR A 136 11.24 6.60 6.41
C TYR A 136 12.18 7.61 7.07
N LEU A 137 13.21 7.14 7.78
CA LEU A 137 14.23 8.00 8.41
C LEU A 137 15.42 8.32 7.50
N VAL A 138 15.24 8.16 6.20
CA VAL A 138 16.23 8.46 5.16
C VAL A 138 16.76 9.89 5.36
N GLY A 139 18.09 10.01 5.55
CA GLY A 139 18.76 11.29 5.84
C GLY A 139 18.81 11.66 7.34
N GLY A 140 18.34 10.79 8.22
CA GLY A 140 18.41 10.94 9.68
C GLY A 140 17.22 11.65 10.32
N ARG A 141 17.24 11.71 11.66
CA ARG A 141 16.14 12.26 12.48
C ARG A 141 15.84 13.73 12.21
N ASP A 142 16.83 14.54 11.85
CA ASP A 142 16.60 15.97 11.57
C ASP A 142 15.83 16.17 10.27
N VAL A 143 16.20 15.42 9.22
CA VAL A 143 15.49 15.42 7.93
C VAL A 143 14.06 14.90 8.12
N ALA A 144 13.90 13.80 8.88
CA ALA A 144 12.60 13.27 9.22
C ALA A 144 11.76 14.26 10.06
N SER A 145 12.35 14.95 11.04
CA SER A 145 11.67 16.00 11.85
C SER A 145 11.11 17.10 10.96
N ALA A 146 11.91 17.61 10.02
CA ALA A 146 11.49 18.62 9.06
C ALA A 146 10.36 18.12 8.15
N ALA A 147 10.44 16.88 7.66
CA ALA A 147 9.38 16.28 6.85
C ALA A 147 8.08 16.09 7.65
N ILE A 148 8.16 15.62 8.90
CA ILE A 148 7.01 15.48 9.81
C ILE A 148 6.37 16.85 10.09
N ALA A 149 7.17 17.88 10.35
CA ALA A 149 6.67 19.25 10.56
C ALA A 149 5.91 19.77 9.32
N ARG A 150 6.45 19.53 8.11
CA ARG A 150 5.77 19.86 6.85
C ARG A 150 4.47 19.08 6.68
N ALA A 151 4.48 17.76 6.94
CA ALA A 151 3.29 16.93 6.85
C ALA A 151 2.18 17.42 7.79
N ARG A 152 2.54 17.81 9.02
CA ARG A 152 1.61 18.41 9.99
C ARG A 152 1.08 19.76 9.49
N ALA A 153 1.96 20.64 9.02
CA ALA A 153 1.58 21.97 8.54
C ALA A 153 0.66 21.91 7.30
N ALA A 154 0.87 20.94 6.41
CA ALA A 154 0.00 20.69 5.27
C ALA A 154 -1.37 20.11 5.68
N GLY A 155 -1.50 19.59 6.90
CA GLY A 155 -2.74 18.95 7.37
C GLY A 155 -2.87 17.48 6.95
N CYS A 156 -1.75 16.74 6.88
CA CYS A 156 -1.82 15.29 6.85
C CYS A 156 -2.47 14.80 8.16
N SER A 157 -3.37 13.82 8.08
CA SER A 157 -4.19 13.41 9.23
C SER A 157 -3.64 12.21 10.02
N ALA A 158 -2.66 11.49 9.48
CA ALA A 158 -1.94 10.42 10.19
C ALA A 158 -0.52 10.26 9.67
N LEU A 159 0.36 9.70 10.51
CA LEU A 159 1.73 9.34 10.18
C LEU A 159 1.87 7.81 10.14
N VAL A 160 2.34 7.26 9.02
CA VAL A 160 2.52 5.82 8.82
C VAL A 160 4.00 5.49 8.92
N VAL A 161 4.44 4.94 10.05
CA VAL A 161 5.84 4.56 10.28
C VAL A 161 6.09 3.16 9.73
N THR A 162 6.98 3.03 8.75
CA THR A 162 7.30 1.75 8.12
C THR A 162 8.52 1.11 8.77
N ILE A 163 8.35 -0.10 9.32
CA ILE A 163 9.38 -0.78 10.12
C ILE A 163 9.98 -2.03 9.43
N ASP A 164 9.47 -2.41 8.26
CA ASP A 164 9.85 -3.64 7.54
C ASP A 164 10.98 -3.47 6.50
N THR A 165 11.66 -2.32 6.50
CA THR A 165 12.61 -1.90 5.46
C THR A 165 13.99 -1.57 6.03
N ALA A 166 14.54 -2.45 6.87
CA ALA A 166 15.88 -2.24 7.44
C ALA A 166 16.99 -2.20 6.37
N VAL A 167 16.84 -3.02 5.34
CA VAL A 167 17.61 -2.99 4.10
C VAL A 167 16.66 -3.07 2.92
N SER A 168 17.11 -2.75 1.71
CA SER A 168 16.28 -2.97 0.52
C SER A 168 16.25 -4.46 0.16
N GLY A 169 15.06 -5.01 -0.08
CA GLY A 169 14.94 -6.37 -0.62
C GLY A 169 15.55 -6.48 -2.02
N LEU A 170 16.15 -7.65 -2.31
CA LEU A 170 16.73 -7.92 -3.62
C LEU A 170 15.62 -8.15 -4.65
N ARG A 171 15.29 -7.12 -5.42
CA ARG A 171 14.32 -7.21 -6.52
C ARG A 171 15.03 -7.59 -7.81
N GLU A 172 15.13 -8.89 -8.09
CA GLU A 172 15.93 -9.40 -9.20
C GLU A 172 15.51 -8.83 -10.56
N ARG A 173 14.22 -8.52 -10.76
CA ARG A 173 13.75 -7.87 -11.99
C ARG A 173 14.31 -6.45 -12.15
N ASP A 174 14.45 -5.70 -11.06
CA ASP A 174 15.02 -4.35 -11.10
C ASP A 174 16.51 -4.42 -11.50
N ALA A 175 17.25 -5.39 -10.96
CA ALA A 175 18.64 -5.63 -11.31
C ALA A 175 18.80 -6.05 -12.79
N ARG A 176 18.00 -7.03 -13.25
CA ARG A 176 18.05 -7.52 -14.64
C ARG A 176 17.66 -6.46 -15.67
N ASN A 177 16.77 -5.53 -15.32
CA ASN A 177 16.34 -4.46 -16.22
C ASN A 177 17.22 -3.21 -16.16
N GLY A 178 18.33 -3.26 -15.41
CA GLY A 178 19.33 -2.21 -15.41
C GLY A 178 18.94 -0.98 -14.61
N THR A 179 18.12 -1.12 -13.55
CA THR A 179 17.65 0.04 -12.78
C THR A 179 18.81 0.85 -12.23
N LYS A 180 19.86 0.21 -11.70
CA LYS A 180 21.05 0.90 -11.18
C LYS A 180 21.77 1.69 -12.28
N GLU A 181 21.93 1.09 -13.45
CA GLU A 181 22.61 1.67 -14.60
C GLU A 181 21.82 2.84 -15.20
N LEU A 182 20.49 2.71 -15.28
CA LEU A 182 19.57 3.75 -15.75
C LEU A 182 19.59 5.00 -14.86
N LEU A 183 19.73 4.79 -13.54
CA LEU A 183 19.79 5.85 -12.53
C LEU A 183 21.19 6.47 -12.39
N GLY A 184 22.23 5.75 -12.80
CA GLY A 184 23.62 6.21 -12.70
C GLY A 184 23.92 7.43 -13.60
N SER A 185 25.10 8.02 -13.39
CA SER A 185 25.58 9.17 -14.18
C SER A 185 26.21 8.78 -15.51
N SER A 186 26.68 7.54 -15.67
CA SER A 186 27.34 7.07 -16.89
C SER A 186 26.34 6.84 -18.02
N PHE A 187 26.54 7.50 -19.15
CA PHE A 187 25.72 7.25 -20.36
C PHE A 187 26.00 5.87 -20.97
N ALA A 188 27.26 5.43 -20.94
CA ALA A 188 27.66 4.14 -21.49
C ALA A 188 26.96 2.96 -20.80
N SER A 189 26.77 3.03 -19.47
CA SER A 189 26.03 1.99 -18.74
C SER A 189 24.53 1.96 -19.06
N LYS A 190 23.95 3.07 -19.53
CA LYS A 190 22.53 3.15 -19.89
C LYS A 190 22.23 2.49 -21.23
N LEU A 191 23.19 2.53 -22.17
CA LEU A 191 23.01 2.09 -23.56
C LEU A 191 22.29 0.74 -23.72
N PRO A 192 22.63 -0.32 -22.95
CA PRO A 192 21.95 -1.62 -23.08
C PRO A 192 20.45 -1.59 -22.76
N PHE A 193 20.00 -0.61 -21.98
CA PHE A 193 18.64 -0.55 -21.43
C PHE A 193 17.77 0.54 -22.07
N LEU A 194 18.35 1.47 -22.84
CA LEU A 194 17.61 2.59 -23.46
C LEU A 194 16.51 2.15 -24.43
N SER A 195 16.67 0.99 -25.08
CA SER A 195 15.67 0.45 -26.00
C SER A 195 14.30 0.26 -25.34
N GLN A 196 14.27 -0.06 -24.03
CA GLN A 196 13.03 -0.21 -23.25
C GLN A 196 12.22 1.10 -23.19
N PHE A 197 12.90 2.25 -23.22
CA PHE A 197 12.32 3.58 -23.12
C PHE A 197 11.89 4.07 -24.51
N LEU A 198 12.74 3.86 -25.52
CA LEU A 198 12.45 4.21 -26.91
C LEU A 198 11.27 3.43 -27.48
N ALA A 199 11.07 2.18 -27.01
CA ALA A 199 9.89 1.38 -27.34
C ALA A 199 8.56 1.95 -26.81
N ARG A 200 8.61 2.98 -25.94
CA ARG A 200 7.47 3.57 -25.24
C ARG A 200 7.44 5.10 -25.39
N PRO A 201 7.29 5.64 -26.62
CA PRO A 201 7.48 7.07 -26.89
C PRO A 201 6.48 7.98 -26.17
N SER A 202 5.23 7.53 -25.98
CA SER A 202 4.22 8.30 -25.24
C SER A 202 4.58 8.44 -23.75
N TRP A 203 5.14 7.39 -23.15
CA TRP A 203 5.60 7.45 -21.77
C TRP A 203 6.84 8.32 -21.68
N LEU A 204 7.83 8.13 -22.57
CA LEU A 204 9.08 8.86 -22.57
C LEU A 204 8.86 10.37 -22.74
N SER A 205 7.99 10.76 -23.68
CA SER A 205 7.64 12.17 -23.86
C SER A 205 6.98 12.77 -22.61
N GLY A 206 6.12 12.02 -21.92
CA GLY A 206 5.50 12.47 -20.67
C GLY A 206 6.54 12.64 -19.56
N PHE A 207 7.41 11.63 -19.40
CA PHE A 207 8.48 11.63 -18.42
C PHE A 207 9.45 12.81 -18.61
N LEU A 208 9.88 13.09 -19.84
CA LEU A 208 10.79 14.20 -20.14
C LEU A 208 10.13 15.57 -19.94
N ARG A 209 8.87 15.74 -20.36
CA ARG A 209 8.12 16.99 -20.13
C ARG A 209 7.86 17.27 -18.66
N ASP A 210 7.78 16.21 -17.87
CA ASP A 210 7.62 16.28 -16.42
C ASP A 210 8.96 16.44 -15.68
N GLY A 211 10.08 16.67 -16.38
CA GLY A 211 11.40 16.94 -15.78
C GLY A 211 12.36 15.76 -15.73
N GLY A 212 12.00 14.60 -16.29
CA GLY A 212 12.90 13.44 -16.39
C GLY A 212 13.23 12.78 -15.04
N LEU A 213 14.48 12.34 -14.86
CA LEU A 213 14.89 11.64 -13.65
C LEU A 213 14.62 12.49 -12.40
N MET A 214 13.99 11.87 -11.40
CA MET A 214 13.49 12.61 -10.23
C MET A 214 14.47 12.65 -9.07
N SER A 215 14.33 13.68 -8.26
CA SER A 215 14.74 13.71 -6.85
C SER A 215 13.50 13.58 -5.96
N PHE A 216 13.69 13.34 -4.67
CA PHE A 216 12.63 13.21 -3.69
C PHE A 216 12.47 14.52 -2.90
N PRO A 217 11.54 15.42 -3.29
CA PRO A 217 11.40 16.75 -2.67
C PRO A 217 10.92 16.73 -1.20
N ASN A 218 10.55 15.57 -0.68
CA ASN A 218 10.16 15.40 0.72
C ASN A 218 11.33 14.96 1.61
N VAL A 219 12.48 14.62 1.01
CA VAL A 219 13.74 14.31 1.69
C VAL A 219 14.75 15.39 1.33
N VAL A 220 14.87 16.40 2.19
CA VAL A 220 15.76 17.55 1.96
C VAL A 220 17.02 17.37 2.81
N LEU A 221 18.12 17.02 2.15
CA LEU A 221 19.42 16.81 2.77
C LEU A 221 20.12 18.17 3.03
N PRO A 222 20.66 18.41 4.23
CA PRO A 222 21.39 19.64 4.55
C PRO A 222 22.52 19.90 3.55
N GLY A 223 22.52 21.09 2.95
CA GLY A 223 23.55 21.51 1.99
C GLY A 223 23.50 20.84 0.61
N GLN A 224 22.61 19.87 0.38
CA GLN A 224 22.52 19.10 -0.88
C GLN A 224 21.16 19.22 -1.58
N GLY A 225 20.11 19.63 -0.86
CA GLY A 225 18.76 19.78 -1.43
C GLY A 225 17.99 18.46 -1.45
N ALA A 226 17.08 18.30 -2.41
CA ALA A 226 16.25 17.10 -2.51
C ALA A 226 17.09 15.86 -2.84
N MET A 227 16.88 14.76 -2.11
CA MET A 227 17.64 13.51 -2.30
C MET A 227 17.52 12.98 -3.74
N PRO A 228 18.63 12.70 -4.43
CA PRO A 228 18.63 12.04 -5.74
C PRO A 228 18.07 10.63 -5.69
N TYR A 229 17.46 10.16 -6.79
CA TYR A 229 16.94 8.79 -6.83
C TYR A 229 17.99 7.73 -6.57
N ALA A 230 19.19 7.93 -7.12
CA ALA A 230 20.29 6.97 -7.05
C ALA A 230 20.72 6.63 -5.60
N ASP A 231 20.45 7.50 -4.63
CA ASP A 231 20.98 7.38 -3.26
C ASP A 231 20.04 6.63 -2.30
N VAL A 232 18.81 6.32 -2.73
CA VAL A 232 17.78 5.72 -1.86
C VAL A 232 18.21 4.42 -1.21
N ALA A 233 18.82 3.51 -1.97
CA ALA A 233 19.15 2.19 -1.46
C ALA A 233 20.15 2.28 -0.29
N ALA A 234 21.21 3.08 -0.45
CA ALA A 234 22.20 3.33 0.58
C ALA A 234 21.57 4.06 1.79
N ALA A 235 20.70 5.03 1.54
CA ALA A 235 20.10 5.81 2.62
C ALA A 235 19.07 5.03 3.44
N LEU A 236 18.36 4.06 2.84
CA LEU A 236 17.48 3.14 3.58
C LEU A 236 18.29 2.24 4.54
N GLU A 237 19.39 1.67 4.06
CA GLU A 237 20.29 0.82 4.87
C GLU A 237 20.88 1.60 6.07
N GLN A 238 21.22 2.87 5.88
CA GLN A 238 21.81 3.71 6.92
C GLN A 238 20.82 4.23 7.96
N SER A 239 19.51 4.11 7.72
CA SER A 239 18.49 4.79 8.54
C SER A 239 17.24 3.92 8.73
N THR A 240 17.46 2.73 9.27
CA THR A 240 16.40 1.81 9.71
C THR A 240 15.63 2.42 10.87
N VAL A 241 14.30 2.35 10.81
CA VAL A 241 13.44 2.68 11.97
C VAL A 241 13.56 1.57 13.01
N ALA A 242 13.85 1.94 14.26
CA ALA A 242 13.80 1.05 15.41
C ALA A 242 12.65 1.41 16.35
N TRP A 243 12.24 0.47 17.20
CA TRP A 243 11.23 0.74 18.25
C TRP A 243 11.60 1.93 19.15
N ALA A 244 12.90 2.11 19.42
CA ALA A 244 13.41 3.23 20.22
C ALA A 244 13.21 4.62 19.56
N ASP A 245 12.91 4.69 18.26
CA ASP A 245 12.59 5.95 17.59
C ASP A 245 11.14 6.40 17.84
N LEU A 246 10.24 5.50 18.26
CA LEU A 246 8.81 5.83 18.38
C LEU A 246 8.51 6.87 19.46
N SER A 247 9.29 6.89 20.55
CA SER A 247 9.18 7.92 21.59
C SER A 247 9.43 9.32 21.01
N TRP A 248 10.54 9.49 20.29
CA TRP A 248 10.87 10.74 19.59
C TRP A 248 9.85 11.06 18.48
N ILE A 249 9.41 10.07 17.69
CA ILE A 249 8.38 10.29 16.66
C ILE A 249 7.09 10.84 17.29
N ARG A 250 6.67 10.30 18.45
CA ARG A 250 5.51 10.80 19.20
C ARG A 250 5.74 12.20 19.79
N GLU A 251 6.98 12.57 20.10
CA GLU A 251 7.31 13.94 20.51
C GLU A 251 7.10 14.94 19.37
N VAL A 252 7.50 14.60 18.14
CA VAL A 252 7.40 15.52 16.99
C VAL A 252 6.05 15.44 16.25
N TRP A 253 5.37 14.30 16.29
CA TRP A 253 4.05 14.09 15.70
C TRP A 253 2.95 13.97 16.75
N LYS A 254 1.94 14.84 16.68
CA LYS A 254 0.84 14.90 17.66
C LYS A 254 -0.47 14.28 17.17
N GLY A 255 -0.50 13.77 15.94
CA GLY A 255 -1.65 13.05 15.40
C GLY A 255 -1.56 11.53 15.62
N PRO A 256 -2.48 10.77 15.02
CA PRO A 256 -2.42 9.31 14.99
C PRO A 256 -1.13 8.79 14.32
N ILE A 257 -0.53 7.78 14.93
CA ILE A 257 0.59 6.99 14.40
C ILE A 257 0.07 5.61 14.00
N VAL A 258 0.46 5.20 12.79
CA VAL A 258 0.18 3.89 12.23
C VAL A 258 1.48 3.13 12.04
N ILE A 259 1.63 1.95 12.65
CA ILE A 259 2.82 1.11 12.46
C ILE A 259 2.57 0.13 11.31
N LYS A 260 3.36 0.23 10.25
CA LYS A 260 3.24 -0.60 9.04
C LYS A 260 4.43 -1.56 8.91
N GLY A 261 4.13 -2.82 8.63
CA GLY A 261 5.15 -3.87 8.44
C GLY A 261 5.09 -4.98 9.48
N VAL A 262 3.99 -5.06 10.24
CA VAL A 262 3.81 -6.04 11.31
C VAL A 262 3.28 -7.35 10.71
N LEU A 263 3.88 -8.47 11.10
CA LEU A 263 3.45 -9.82 10.69
C LEU A 263 3.23 -10.79 11.86
N THR A 264 3.55 -10.38 13.08
CA THR A 264 3.51 -11.22 14.28
C THR A 264 2.69 -10.57 15.38
N GLY A 265 2.15 -11.38 16.28
CA GLY A 265 1.45 -10.91 17.47
C GLY A 265 2.38 -10.23 18.48
N ASP A 266 3.67 -10.56 18.47
CA ASP A 266 4.67 -9.94 19.36
C ASP A 266 4.94 -8.49 18.95
N ASP A 267 5.19 -8.23 17.67
CA ASP A 267 5.36 -6.87 17.16
C ASP A 267 4.05 -6.07 17.22
N ALA A 268 2.90 -6.74 17.09
CA ALA A 268 1.61 -6.10 17.30
C ALA A 268 1.45 -5.63 18.76
N ARG A 269 1.73 -6.48 19.75
CA ARG A 269 1.73 -6.09 21.17
C ARG A 269 2.70 -4.94 21.41
N ARG A 270 3.90 -5.01 20.83
CA ARG A 270 4.89 -3.93 20.93
C ARG A 270 4.38 -2.61 20.34
N ALA A 271 3.76 -2.63 19.17
CA ALA A 271 3.18 -1.44 18.56
C ALA A 271 2.08 -0.82 19.44
N VAL A 272 1.25 -1.64 20.10
CA VAL A 272 0.24 -1.15 21.05
C VAL A 272 0.91 -0.51 22.28
N ASP A 273 1.95 -1.12 22.83
CA ASP A 273 2.66 -0.60 24.01
C ASP A 273 3.37 0.74 23.71
N GLU A 274 3.79 0.96 22.47
CA GLU A 274 4.35 2.23 21.97
C GLU A 274 3.26 3.25 21.60
N GLY A 275 1.98 2.92 21.85
CA GLY A 275 0.85 3.81 21.69
C GLY A 275 0.39 4.00 20.25
N ALA A 276 0.58 3.02 19.36
CA ALA A 276 0.06 3.09 18.00
C ALA A 276 -1.48 3.06 17.97
N GLU A 277 -2.08 4.01 17.26
CA GLU A 277 -3.53 4.07 17.06
C GLU A 277 -4.01 3.08 15.98
N ALA A 278 -3.13 2.72 15.04
CA ALA A 278 -3.37 1.60 14.13
C ALA A 278 -2.11 0.80 13.79
N ILE A 279 -2.32 -0.44 13.36
CA ILE A 279 -1.30 -1.35 12.81
C ILE A 279 -1.70 -1.71 11.38
N VAL A 280 -0.75 -1.76 10.44
CA VAL A 280 -0.95 -2.36 9.12
C VAL A 280 -0.20 -3.68 9.06
N VAL A 281 -0.97 -4.77 8.96
CA VAL A 281 -0.43 -6.10 8.63
C VAL A 281 0.11 -6.05 7.21
N SER A 282 1.43 -6.09 7.07
CA SER A 282 2.12 -5.83 5.81
C SER A 282 3.44 -6.58 5.73
N ASN A 283 3.71 -7.15 4.56
CA ASN A 283 5.04 -7.66 4.17
C ASN A 283 5.61 -6.84 3.00
N HIS A 284 5.27 -5.55 2.96
CA HIS A 284 5.66 -4.63 1.89
C HIS A 284 5.22 -5.06 0.48
N GLY A 285 4.14 -5.85 0.38
CA GLY A 285 3.71 -6.44 -0.88
C GLY A 285 4.66 -7.51 -1.43
N GLY A 286 5.41 -8.19 -0.57
CA GLY A 286 6.39 -9.22 -0.93
C GLY A 286 7.64 -8.67 -1.61
N ARG A 287 8.09 -7.48 -1.21
CA ARG A 287 9.22 -6.75 -1.83
C ARG A 287 10.46 -6.63 -0.96
N GLN A 288 10.40 -7.13 0.28
CA GLN A 288 11.45 -6.97 1.28
C GLN A 288 12.14 -8.30 1.58
N LEU A 289 11.58 -9.12 2.46
CA LEU A 289 12.08 -10.46 2.76
C LEU A 289 11.17 -11.50 2.11
N ASP A 290 11.69 -12.31 1.18
CA ASP A 290 10.93 -13.40 0.57
C ASP A 290 10.85 -14.62 1.51
N GLY A 291 9.74 -15.35 1.46
CA GLY A 291 9.47 -16.48 2.36
C GLY A 291 8.75 -16.12 3.67
N VAL A 292 8.41 -14.85 3.90
CA VAL A 292 7.56 -14.45 5.03
C VAL A 292 6.08 -14.79 4.78
N SER A 293 5.30 -14.81 5.86
CA SER A 293 3.86 -15.09 5.82
C SER A 293 3.10 -14.11 4.91
N ALA A 294 2.07 -14.64 4.25
CA ALA A 294 1.09 -13.83 3.56
C ALA A 294 0.30 -12.99 4.58
N THR A 295 -0.02 -11.74 4.25
CA THR A 295 -0.65 -10.82 5.21
C THR A 295 -2.01 -11.30 5.70
N LEU A 296 -2.83 -11.91 4.84
CA LEU A 296 -4.14 -12.45 5.24
C LEU A 296 -4.02 -13.60 6.26
N ARG A 297 -2.96 -14.41 6.14
CA ARG A 297 -2.68 -15.52 7.07
C ARG A 297 -2.18 -15.01 8.41
N ALA A 298 -1.37 -13.96 8.42
CA ALA A 298 -0.88 -13.30 9.63
C ALA A 298 -1.96 -12.46 10.35
N LEU A 299 -3.00 -12.03 9.63
CA LEU A 299 -4.00 -11.10 10.13
C LEU A 299 -4.68 -11.55 11.45
N PRO A 300 -5.18 -12.78 11.61
CA PRO A 300 -5.87 -13.18 12.84
C PRO A 300 -4.98 -13.09 14.10
N GLU A 301 -3.70 -13.43 13.98
CA GLU A 301 -2.73 -13.34 15.07
C GLU A 301 -2.53 -11.88 15.50
N VAL A 302 -2.33 -10.98 14.54
CA VAL A 302 -2.14 -9.55 14.80
C VAL A 302 -3.41 -8.91 15.37
N VAL A 303 -4.59 -9.25 14.85
CA VAL A 303 -5.89 -8.79 15.40
C VAL A 303 -6.04 -9.22 16.85
N SER A 304 -5.74 -10.49 17.16
CA SER A 304 -5.82 -10.99 18.54
C SER A 304 -4.85 -10.25 19.47
N ALA A 305 -3.63 -9.96 19.00
CA ALA A 305 -2.60 -9.27 19.77
C ALA A 305 -2.89 -7.78 20.00
N ALA A 306 -3.49 -7.11 19.00
CA ALA A 306 -3.92 -5.72 19.10
C ALA A 306 -5.12 -5.53 20.04
N SER A 307 -6.01 -6.53 20.08
CA SER A 307 -7.28 -6.47 20.83
C SER A 307 -8.10 -5.21 20.45
N ASP A 308 -8.94 -4.70 21.36
CA ASP A 308 -9.76 -3.51 21.10
C ASP A 308 -9.00 -2.17 21.26
N ARG A 309 -7.68 -2.20 21.51
CA ARG A 309 -6.87 -1.00 21.83
C ARG A 309 -6.41 -0.24 20.58
N THR A 310 -6.24 -0.94 19.45
CA THR A 310 -5.59 -0.41 18.24
C THR A 310 -6.31 -0.95 17.00
N GLU A 311 -6.63 -0.08 16.04
CA GLU A 311 -7.25 -0.53 14.80
C GLU A 311 -6.26 -1.35 13.96
N VAL A 312 -6.70 -2.48 13.38
CA VAL A 312 -5.85 -3.28 12.50
C VAL A 312 -6.28 -3.10 11.05
N LEU A 313 -5.34 -2.71 10.21
CA LEU A 313 -5.47 -2.58 8.76
C LEU A 313 -4.65 -3.68 8.09
N LEU A 314 -4.90 -3.94 6.80
CA LEU A 314 -4.15 -4.93 6.04
C LEU A 314 -3.76 -4.42 4.66
N ASP A 315 -2.55 -4.71 4.20
CA ASP A 315 -2.15 -4.57 2.79
C ASP A 315 -1.64 -5.91 2.22
N GLY A 316 -1.25 -5.92 0.94
CA GLY A 316 -0.74 -7.13 0.28
C GLY A 316 -1.84 -7.97 -0.38
N GLY A 317 -1.65 -8.32 -1.65
CA GLY A 317 -2.53 -9.29 -2.33
C GLY A 317 -3.89 -8.81 -2.85
N ILE A 318 -4.49 -7.75 -2.28
CA ILE A 318 -5.84 -7.27 -2.63
C ILE A 318 -6.00 -6.92 -4.12
N ARG A 319 -6.87 -7.63 -4.84
CA ARG A 319 -7.18 -7.40 -6.27
C ARG A 319 -8.68 -7.46 -6.60
N ARG A 320 -9.50 -7.98 -5.68
CA ARG A 320 -10.94 -8.18 -5.83
C ARG A 320 -11.69 -7.62 -4.63
N GLY A 321 -12.97 -7.31 -4.85
CA GLY A 321 -13.91 -6.98 -3.77
C GLY A 321 -14.08 -8.11 -2.77
N SER A 322 -14.00 -9.37 -3.21
CA SER A 322 -13.99 -10.54 -2.33
C SER A 322 -12.79 -10.57 -1.38
N ASP A 323 -11.63 -10.07 -1.81
CA ASP A 323 -10.43 -10.05 -0.97
C ASP A 323 -10.60 -9.06 0.18
N ILE A 324 -11.19 -7.90 -0.14
CA ILE A 324 -11.59 -6.89 0.85
C ILE A 324 -12.56 -7.51 1.86
N VAL A 325 -13.63 -8.16 1.39
CA VAL A 325 -14.62 -8.83 2.28
C VAL A 325 -13.94 -9.84 3.20
N LYS A 326 -13.06 -10.70 2.67
CA LYS A 326 -12.35 -11.73 3.46
C LYS A 326 -11.48 -11.09 4.54
N ALA A 327 -10.71 -10.06 4.21
CA ALA A 327 -9.88 -9.35 5.17
C ALA A 327 -10.73 -8.70 6.28
N LEU A 328 -11.85 -8.05 5.94
CA LEU A 328 -12.75 -7.45 6.91
C LEU A 328 -13.38 -8.51 7.83
N CYS A 329 -13.85 -9.64 7.29
CA CYS A 329 -14.40 -10.74 8.09
C CYS A 329 -13.37 -11.35 9.05
N LEU A 330 -12.07 -11.26 8.72
CA LEU A 330 -10.98 -11.77 9.55
C LEU A 330 -10.52 -10.78 10.63
N GLY A 331 -11.02 -9.54 10.62
CA GLY A 331 -10.80 -8.55 11.66
C GLY A 331 -10.09 -7.28 11.21
N ALA A 332 -9.77 -7.12 9.93
CA ALA A 332 -9.26 -5.84 9.43
C ALA A 332 -10.36 -4.78 9.46
N ARG A 333 -10.03 -3.56 9.89
CA ARG A 333 -10.92 -2.40 9.87
C ARG A 333 -11.08 -1.81 8.47
N ALA A 334 -10.00 -1.78 7.70
CA ALA A 334 -9.94 -1.43 6.29
C ALA A 334 -8.69 -2.04 5.66
N VAL A 335 -8.62 -2.06 4.33
CA VAL A 335 -7.43 -2.54 3.60
C VAL A 335 -6.71 -1.42 2.85
N LEU A 336 -5.44 -1.63 2.51
CA LEU A 336 -4.63 -0.71 1.73
C LEU A 336 -4.34 -1.35 0.37
N CYS A 337 -4.75 -0.68 -0.69
CA CYS A 337 -4.53 -1.11 -2.07
C CYS A 337 -3.23 -0.48 -2.58
N GLY A 338 -2.21 -1.29 -2.90
CA GLY A 338 -0.96 -0.82 -3.51
C GLY A 338 -0.95 -0.98 -5.03
N ARG A 339 -0.36 -2.09 -5.52
CA ARG A 339 -0.24 -2.38 -6.96
C ARG A 339 -1.56 -2.24 -7.73
N ALA A 340 -2.72 -2.51 -7.12
CA ALA A 340 -4.01 -2.39 -7.78
C ALA A 340 -4.26 -0.99 -8.39
N TYR A 341 -3.99 0.09 -7.65
CA TYR A 341 -4.11 1.43 -8.20
C TYR A 341 -2.87 1.84 -8.98
N ALA A 342 -1.67 1.34 -8.61
CA ALA A 342 -0.45 1.65 -9.36
C ALA A 342 -0.49 1.11 -10.79
N TYR A 343 -1.13 -0.05 -11.03
CA TYR A 343 -1.44 -0.53 -12.37
C TYR A 343 -2.38 0.42 -13.10
N GLY A 344 -3.43 0.91 -12.43
CA GLY A 344 -4.30 1.95 -12.98
C GLY A 344 -3.53 3.20 -13.39
N LEU A 345 -2.68 3.72 -12.49
CA LEU A 345 -1.83 4.88 -12.73
C LEU A 345 -0.89 4.64 -13.93
N GLY A 346 -0.22 3.49 -13.95
CA GLY A 346 0.66 3.07 -15.04
C GLY A 346 -0.05 2.86 -16.37
N ALA A 347 -1.34 2.48 -16.36
CA ALA A 347 -2.15 2.28 -17.55
C ALA A 347 -2.67 3.59 -18.16
N GLY A 348 -3.07 4.55 -17.33
CA GLY A 348 -3.81 5.72 -17.81
C GLY A 348 -3.82 6.96 -16.91
N GLY A 349 -2.92 7.06 -15.93
CA GLY A 349 -2.88 8.19 -15.00
C GLY A 349 -4.07 8.19 -14.04
N GLU A 350 -4.56 9.39 -13.70
CA GLU A 350 -5.72 9.58 -12.83
C GLU A 350 -6.94 8.76 -13.26
N ALA A 351 -7.27 8.75 -14.56
CA ALA A 351 -8.39 7.98 -15.10
C ALA A 351 -8.25 6.47 -14.82
N GLY A 352 -7.03 5.93 -14.86
CA GLY A 352 -6.79 4.53 -14.56
C GLY A 352 -6.85 4.24 -13.06
N VAL A 353 -6.44 5.16 -12.19
CA VAL A 353 -6.64 5.06 -10.73
C VAL A 353 -8.13 5.07 -10.40
N THR A 354 -8.87 6.03 -10.95
CA THR A 354 -10.34 6.11 -10.83
C THR A 354 -10.99 4.81 -11.30
N ARG A 355 -10.53 4.24 -12.43
CA ARG A 355 -11.04 2.95 -12.92
C ARG A 355 -10.76 1.80 -11.94
N ALA A 356 -9.56 1.73 -11.36
CA ALA A 356 -9.22 0.72 -10.36
C ALA A 356 -10.14 0.80 -9.14
N ILE A 357 -10.39 2.01 -8.63
CA ILE A 357 -11.31 2.25 -7.51
C ILE A 357 -12.74 1.82 -7.85
N GLN A 358 -13.24 2.20 -9.04
CA GLN A 358 -14.57 1.81 -9.50
C GLN A 358 -14.73 0.29 -9.63
N ILE A 359 -13.72 -0.40 -10.16
CA ILE A 359 -13.69 -1.87 -10.27
C ILE A 359 -13.81 -2.50 -8.89
N LEU A 360 -12.96 -2.09 -7.94
CA LEU A 360 -12.98 -2.63 -6.58
C LEU A 360 -14.31 -2.32 -5.86
N ARG A 361 -14.84 -1.11 -6.02
CA ARG A 361 -16.15 -0.72 -5.46
C ARG A 361 -17.28 -1.58 -6.02
N ALA A 362 -17.35 -1.75 -7.34
CA ALA A 362 -18.39 -2.54 -7.99
C ALA A 362 -18.28 -4.03 -7.62
N ASP A 363 -17.07 -4.56 -7.51
CA ASP A 363 -16.82 -5.92 -7.07
C ASP A 363 -17.21 -6.14 -5.60
N LEU A 364 -16.89 -5.18 -4.72
CA LEU A 364 -17.28 -5.20 -3.31
C LEU A 364 -18.80 -5.16 -3.14
N VAL A 365 -19.51 -4.28 -3.84
CA VAL A 365 -20.99 -4.22 -3.82
C VAL A 365 -21.57 -5.56 -4.27
N ARG A 366 -21.05 -6.13 -5.36
CA ARG A 366 -21.51 -7.44 -5.84
C ARG A 366 -21.25 -8.54 -4.82
N ALA A 367 -20.07 -8.57 -4.21
CA ALA A 367 -19.72 -9.54 -3.18
C ALA A 367 -20.67 -9.45 -1.97
N LEU A 368 -20.93 -8.24 -1.46
CA LEU A 368 -21.86 -8.01 -0.35
C LEU A 368 -23.28 -8.47 -0.66
N LYS A 369 -23.80 -8.14 -1.86
CA LYS A 369 -25.13 -8.57 -2.30
C LYS A 369 -25.23 -10.10 -2.38
N LEU A 370 -24.24 -10.76 -2.99
CA LEU A 370 -24.21 -12.22 -3.11
C LEU A 370 -24.00 -12.92 -1.76
N LEU A 371 -23.29 -12.27 -0.84
CA LEU A 371 -23.06 -12.78 0.52
C LEU A 371 -24.30 -12.65 1.42
N GLY A 372 -25.28 -11.85 1.03
CA GLY A 372 -26.43 -11.54 1.88
C GLY A 372 -26.07 -10.58 3.03
N CYS A 373 -25.10 -9.68 2.83
CA CYS A 373 -24.69 -8.68 3.82
C CYS A 373 -24.87 -7.25 3.30
N ALA A 374 -25.71 -6.44 3.97
CA ALA A 374 -26.05 -5.10 3.49
C ALA A 374 -25.03 -4.00 3.84
N SER A 375 -24.05 -4.28 4.71
CA SER A 375 -23.06 -3.28 5.14
C SER A 375 -21.73 -3.95 5.46
N VAL A 376 -20.61 -3.30 5.11
CA VAL A 376 -19.27 -3.75 5.51
C VAL A 376 -19.10 -3.80 7.02
N GLY A 377 -19.79 -2.93 7.77
CA GLY A 377 -19.77 -2.92 9.24
C GLY A 377 -20.51 -4.09 9.89
N LYS A 378 -21.22 -4.91 9.10
CA LYS A 378 -21.88 -6.15 9.56
C LYS A 378 -21.11 -7.41 9.17
N LEU A 379 -19.95 -7.27 8.51
CA LEU A 379 -19.09 -8.41 8.21
C LEU A 379 -18.44 -8.90 9.50
N ASP A 380 -18.42 -10.22 9.65
CA ASP A 380 -17.83 -10.92 10.79
C ASP A 380 -17.34 -12.30 10.34
N ARG A 381 -16.76 -13.07 11.28
CA ARG A 381 -16.23 -14.41 11.03
C ARG A 381 -17.29 -15.40 10.52
N SER A 382 -18.59 -15.18 10.73
CA SER A 382 -19.64 -16.11 10.28
C SER A 382 -19.79 -16.14 8.75
N PHE A 383 -19.31 -15.11 8.06
CA PHE A 383 -19.37 -14.99 6.60
C PHE A 383 -18.20 -15.64 5.87
N VAL A 384 -17.22 -16.19 6.59
CA VAL A 384 -16.06 -16.86 6.02
C VAL A 384 -15.80 -18.20 6.67
N GLU A 385 -15.13 -19.08 5.94
CA GLU A 385 -14.46 -20.25 6.49
C GLU A 385 -12.97 -20.12 6.14
N ALA A 386 -12.12 -20.17 7.16
CA ALA A 386 -10.67 -20.05 7.03
C ALA A 386 -10.01 -21.26 7.71
N PRO A 387 -8.78 -21.64 7.31
CA PRO A 387 -8.07 -22.75 7.94
C PRO A 387 -7.95 -22.57 9.45
N THR A 388 -8.30 -23.60 10.22
CA THR A 388 -8.29 -23.56 11.70
C THR A 388 -6.91 -23.19 12.27
N ALA A 389 -5.84 -23.62 11.60
CA ALA A 389 -4.46 -23.29 11.97
C ALA A 389 -4.17 -21.78 12.00
N TRP A 390 -4.91 -20.95 11.26
CA TRP A 390 -4.69 -19.49 11.27
C TRP A 390 -5.30 -18.82 12.50
N LEU A 391 -6.28 -19.46 13.13
CA LEU A 391 -7.13 -18.81 14.11
C LEU A 391 -6.56 -18.88 15.53
N GLY A 392 -5.40 -19.53 15.71
CA GLY A 392 -4.81 -19.79 17.03
C GLY A 392 -5.69 -20.77 17.82
N GLY A 393 -5.17 -21.96 18.12
CA GLY A 393 -5.90 -22.92 18.94
C GLY A 393 -6.10 -22.39 20.35
N THR A 394 -7.32 -21.98 20.70
CA THR A 394 -7.83 -22.27 22.03
C THR A 394 -8.06 -23.78 22.09
N SER A 395 -7.00 -24.52 22.42
CA SER A 395 -7.24 -25.84 23.00
C SER A 395 -8.05 -25.60 24.28
N PRO A 396 -9.21 -26.25 24.49
CA PRO A 396 -9.83 -26.22 25.80
C PRO A 396 -8.79 -26.79 26.75
N ARG A 397 -8.36 -26.02 27.76
CA ARG A 397 -7.73 -26.62 28.92
C ARG A 397 -8.75 -27.61 29.46
N GLY A 398 -8.51 -28.90 29.24
CA GLY A 398 -9.28 -29.95 29.90
C GLY A 398 -9.27 -29.70 31.41
N PRO A 399 -10.32 -30.11 32.14
CA PRO A 399 -10.39 -29.88 33.57
C PRO A 399 -9.12 -30.46 34.20
N ALA A 400 -8.44 -29.64 35.00
CA ALA A 400 -7.37 -30.11 35.87
C ALA A 400 -7.97 -31.22 36.74
N GLY A 401 -7.60 -32.46 36.44
CA GLY A 401 -7.96 -33.59 37.27
C GLY A 401 -7.26 -33.43 38.61
N GLU A 402 -8.05 -33.28 39.67
CA GLU A 402 -7.61 -33.58 41.03
C GLU A 402 -7.12 -35.03 41.07
N LYS A 403 -5.86 -35.21 41.45
CA LYS A 403 -5.39 -36.36 42.21
C LYS A 403 -4.38 -35.90 43.24
#